data_AF-A0A9P1CNZ2-F1
#
_entry.id   AF-A0A9P1CNZ2-F1
#
_cell.length_a   1.000
_cell.length_b   1.000
_cell.length_c   1.000
_cell.angle_alpha   90.00
_cell.angle_beta   90.00
_cell.angle_gamma   90.00
#
_symmetry.space_group_name_H-M   'P 1'
#
loop_
_entity.id
_entity.type
_entity.pdbx_description
1 polymer ?
#
loop_
_entity_poly.entity_id
_entity_poly.type
_entity_poly.pdbx_seq_one_letter_code
_entity_poly.pdbx_strand_id
1 'polypeptide(L)'
;MVVTLAERQATQRSRQLELLAVELLRSLKSSCQTAHALGRRQLTWGAVVPGVQAGQEEDMDDVLAMLDQKMTEDQKLGPSFKKIEWCKAQAPTEWVPQPARFGSHMQVRVHWSDGDGIYFE
;
A
#
# COMPACT_ATOMS: atom_id res chain seq x y z
N MET A 1 -28.26 2.92 -21.63
CA MET A 1 -26.97 2.19 -21.77
C MET A 1 -27.14 0.82 -21.15
N VAL A 2 -26.97 -0.26 -21.92
CA VAL A 2 -26.99 -1.63 -21.39
C VAL A 2 -25.56 -1.98 -21.00
N VAL A 3 -25.31 -2.15 -19.70
CA VAL A 3 -24.00 -2.62 -19.20
C VAL A 3 -23.85 -4.10 -19.54
N THR A 4 -22.82 -4.41 -20.32
CA THR A 4 -22.49 -5.76 -20.78
C THR A 4 -21.97 -6.63 -19.64
N LEU A 5 -22.01 -7.96 -19.80
CA LEU A 5 -21.47 -8.90 -18.81
C LEU A 5 -19.97 -8.67 -18.55
N ALA A 6 -19.21 -8.39 -19.61
CA ALA A 6 -17.78 -8.11 -19.55
C ALA A 6 -17.48 -6.85 -18.72
N GLU A 7 -18.24 -5.78 -18.92
CA GLU A 7 -18.09 -4.54 -18.13
C GLU A 7 -18.41 -4.78 -16.64
N ARG A 8 -19.41 -5.63 -16.33
CA ARG A 8 -19.73 -5.99 -14.94
C ARG A 8 -18.60 -6.78 -14.28
N GLN A 9 -18.04 -7.76 -14.98
CA GLN A 9 -16.93 -8.56 -14.48
C GLN A 9 -15.67 -7.72 -14.27
N ALA A 10 -15.33 -6.83 -15.20
CA ALA A 10 -14.23 -5.89 -15.06
C ALA A 10 -14.42 -4.95 -13.86
N THR A 11 -15.63 -4.40 -13.70
CA THR A 11 -15.98 -3.56 -12.53
C THR A 11 -15.85 -4.33 -11.23
N GLN A 12 -16.29 -5.59 -11.19
CA GLN A 12 -16.18 -6.43 -10.01
C GLN A 12 -14.72 -6.73 -9.63
N ARG A 13 -13.88 -7.08 -10.62
CA ARG A 13 -12.44 -7.31 -10.39
C ARG A 13 -11.76 -6.05 -9.85
N SER A 14 -12.02 -4.89 -10.46
CA SER A 14 -11.46 -3.61 -10.01
C SER A 14 -11.86 -3.29 -8.56
N ARG A 15 -13.11 -3.52 -8.17
CA ARG A 15 -13.55 -3.36 -6.77
C ARG A 15 -12.85 -4.32 -5.81
N GLN A 16 -12.62 -5.57 -6.23
CA GLN A 16 -11.90 -6.54 -5.40
C GLN A 16 -10.44 -6.14 -5.19
N LEU A 17 -9.76 -5.70 -6.25
CA LEU A 17 -8.38 -5.18 -6.16
C LEU A 17 -8.31 -3.97 -5.23
N GLU A 18 -9.27 -3.06 -5.32
CA GLU A 18 -9.32 -1.90 -4.44
C GLU A 18 -9.51 -2.29 -2.96
N LEU A 19 -10.39 -3.26 -2.67
CA LEU A 19 -10.59 -3.75 -1.30
C LEU A 19 -9.29 -4.33 -0.73
N LEU A 20 -8.56 -5.12 -1.53
CA LEU A 20 -7.28 -5.68 -1.13
C LEU A 20 -6.23 -4.58 -0.81
N ALA A 21 -6.18 -3.53 -1.63
CA ALA A 21 -5.30 -2.38 -1.38
C ALA A 21 -5.68 -1.63 -0.08
N VAL A 22 -6.98 -1.44 0.17
CA VAL A 22 -7.47 -0.82 1.42
C VAL A 22 -7.13 -1.66 2.65
N GLU A 23 -7.25 -2.98 2.56
CA GLU A 23 -6.90 -3.89 3.65
C GLU A 23 -5.40 -3.84 3.97
N LEU A 24 -4.54 -3.82 2.95
CA LEU A 24 -3.10 -3.64 3.12
C LEU A 24 -2.78 -2.30 3.78
N LEU A 25 -3.40 -1.21 3.33
CA LEU A 25 -3.21 0.11 3.92
C LEU A 25 -3.62 0.13 5.39
N ARG A 26 -4.76 -0.49 5.73
CA ARG A 26 -5.23 -0.62 7.12
C ARG A 26 -4.23 -1.39 7.97
N SER A 27 -3.70 -2.50 7.45
CA SER A 27 -2.68 -3.30 8.14
C SER A 27 -1.39 -2.51 8.38
N LEU A 28 -0.95 -1.73 7.39
CA LEU A 28 0.20 -0.83 7.51
C LEU A 28 -0.06 0.23 8.57
N LYS A 29 -1.19 0.94 8.50
CA LYS A 29 -1.58 1.97 9.49
C LYS A 29 -1.61 1.42 10.91
N SER A 30 -2.19 0.25 11.14
CA SER A 30 -2.18 -0.43 12.45
C SER A 30 -0.76 -0.72 12.95
N SER A 31 0.13 -1.15 12.05
CA SER A 31 1.54 -1.36 12.38
C SER A 31 2.25 -0.04 12.73
N CYS A 32 1.94 1.04 12.01
CA CYS A 32 2.45 2.39 12.29
C CYS A 32 1.94 2.93 13.64
N GLN A 33 0.67 2.72 13.99
CA GLN A 33 0.12 3.06 15.31
C GLN A 33 0.90 2.36 16.42
N THR A 34 1.12 1.05 16.26
CA THR A 34 1.90 0.24 17.22
C THR A 34 3.32 0.77 17.36
N ALA A 35 4.00 1.06 16.24
CA ALA A 35 5.34 1.62 16.26
C ALA A 35 5.39 3.04 16.88
N HIS A 36 4.38 3.86 16.61
CA HIS A 36 4.27 5.21 17.17
C HIS A 36 4.05 5.18 18.68
N ALA A 37 3.19 4.28 19.19
CA ALA A 37 3.00 4.05 20.61
C ALA A 37 4.28 3.62 21.33
N LEU A 38 5.22 2.98 20.61
CA LEU A 38 6.57 2.65 21.09
C LEU A 38 7.58 3.80 20.94
N GLY A 39 7.14 5.01 20.58
CA GLY A 39 8.00 6.18 20.40
C GLY A 39 8.79 6.18 19.09
N ARG A 40 8.47 5.30 18.13
CA ARG A 40 9.13 5.30 16.80
C ARG A 40 8.48 6.33 15.87
N ARG A 41 9.25 6.80 14.88
CA ARG A 41 8.83 7.74 13.83
C ARG A 41 9.05 7.21 12.42
N GLN A 42 9.51 5.96 12.35
CA GLN A 42 9.73 5.24 11.12
C GLN A 42 9.34 3.78 11.34
N LEU A 43 8.82 3.17 10.28
CA LEU A 43 8.55 1.74 10.23
C LEU A 43 9.04 1.21 8.89
N THR A 44 9.81 0.13 8.92
CA THR A 44 9.99 -0.74 7.76
C THR A 44 9.01 -1.89 7.92
N TRP A 45 8.06 -1.98 6.99
CA TRP A 45 6.98 -2.94 7.00
C TRP A 45 7.06 -3.80 5.74
N GLY A 46 6.83 -5.09 5.91
CA GLY A 46 6.81 -6.06 4.81
C GLY A 46 5.49 -6.81 4.79
N ALA A 47 4.99 -7.08 3.60
CA ALA A 47 3.78 -7.86 3.40
C ALA A 47 3.83 -8.64 2.09
N VAL A 48 2.96 -9.66 2.01
CA VAL A 48 2.67 -10.36 0.77
C VAL A 48 1.57 -9.58 0.05
N VAL A 49 1.81 -9.19 -1.20
CA VAL A 49 0.85 -8.52 -2.06
C VAL A 49 -0.20 -9.55 -2.48
N PRO A 50 -1.49 -9.35 -2.13
CA PRO A 50 -2.56 -10.23 -2.55
C PRO A 50 -2.91 -9.98 -4.02
N GLY A 51 -3.46 -10.99 -4.68
CA GLY A 51 -4.13 -10.87 -5.98
C GLY A 51 -5.52 -11.48 -5.90
N VAL A 52 -6.40 -11.13 -6.85
CA VAL A 52 -7.74 -11.75 -6.95
C VAL A 52 -7.58 -13.22 -7.38
N GLN A 53 -6.62 -13.50 -8.26
CA GLN A 53 -6.19 -14.84 -8.60
C GLN A 53 -4.77 -15.10 -8.11
N ALA A 54 -4.56 -16.26 -7.48
CA ALA A 54 -3.25 -16.68 -7.02
C ALA A 54 -2.28 -16.78 -8.20
N GLY A 55 -1.15 -16.05 -8.12
CA GLY A 55 -0.12 -16.04 -9.17
C GLY A 55 -0.39 -15.09 -10.33
N GLN A 56 -1.48 -14.31 -10.32
CA GLN A 56 -1.70 -13.29 -11.33
C GLN A 56 -0.89 -12.03 -11.00
N GLU A 57 0.24 -11.85 -11.70
CA GLU A 57 1.15 -10.73 -11.47
C GLU A 57 0.51 -9.36 -11.66
N GLU A 58 -0.35 -9.22 -12.67
CA GLU A 58 -1.09 -7.99 -12.95
C GLU A 58 -1.96 -7.57 -11.77
N ASP A 59 -2.64 -8.51 -11.10
CA ASP A 59 -3.46 -8.19 -9.93
C ASP A 59 -2.60 -7.61 -8.80
N MET A 60 -1.41 -8.18 -8.59
CA MET A 60 -0.49 -7.70 -7.55
C MET A 60 0.05 -6.31 -7.90
N ASP A 61 0.37 -6.06 -9.17
CA ASP A 61 0.82 -4.74 -9.63
C ASP A 61 -0.30 -3.70 -9.50
N ASP A 62 -1.54 -4.05 -9.84
CA ASP A 62 -2.72 -3.18 -9.69
C ASP A 62 -2.99 -2.87 -8.22
N VAL A 63 -2.97 -3.87 -7.33
CA VAL A 63 -3.13 -3.68 -5.88
C VAL A 63 -2.04 -2.77 -5.33
N LEU A 64 -0.79 -2.97 -5.76
CA LEU A 64 0.35 -2.17 -5.32
C LEU A 64 0.24 -0.71 -5.80
N ALA A 65 -0.18 -0.48 -7.04
CA ALA A 65 -0.43 0.84 -7.59
C ALA A 65 -1.57 1.55 -6.84
N MET A 66 -2.67 0.84 -6.55
CA MET A 66 -3.78 1.38 -5.76
C MET A 66 -3.36 1.70 -4.32
N LEU A 67 -2.50 0.88 -3.72
CA LEU A 67 -1.94 1.15 -2.39
C LEU A 67 -1.09 2.42 -2.39
N ASP A 68 -0.17 2.55 -3.34
CA ASP A 68 0.69 3.74 -3.49
C ASP A 68 -0.13 5.02 -3.69
N GLN A 69 -1.17 4.95 -4.53
CA GLN A 69 -2.10 6.06 -4.72
C GLN A 69 -2.77 6.45 -3.39
N LYS A 70 -3.33 5.49 -2.65
CA LYS A 70 -4.01 5.77 -1.38
C LYS A 70 -3.05 6.30 -0.31
N MET A 71 -1.82 5.80 -0.26
CA MET A 71 -0.79 6.32 0.64
C MET A 71 -0.39 7.76 0.29
N THR A 72 -0.33 8.08 -1.01
CA THR A 72 -0.07 9.44 -1.51
C THR A 72 -1.24 10.39 -1.22
N GLU A 73 -2.48 9.89 -1.31
CA GLU A 73 -3.68 10.64 -0.91
C GLU A 73 -3.68 10.92 0.60
N ASP A 74 -3.36 9.91 1.43
CA ASP A 74 -3.20 10.07 2.88
C ASP A 74 -2.11 11.10 3.25
N GLN A 75 -1.03 11.16 2.47
CA GLN A 75 0.04 12.17 2.62
C GLN A 75 -0.46 13.61 2.35
N LYS A 76 -1.48 13.79 1.49
CA LYS A 76 -2.03 15.11 1.15
C LYS A 76 -3.14 15.55 2.10
N LEU A 77 -3.91 14.61 2.65
CA LEU A 77 -5.14 14.89 3.39
C LEU A 77 -4.92 15.17 4.90
N GLY A 78 -3.69 15.02 5.42
CA GLY A 78 -3.41 15.29 6.83
C GLY A 78 -1.93 15.16 7.19
N PRO A 79 -1.57 15.23 8.49
CA PRO A 79 -0.19 15.16 8.94
C PRO A 79 0.47 13.78 8.75
N SER A 80 -0.16 12.80 8.10
CA SER A 80 0.19 11.37 7.91
C SER A 80 1.66 11.02 7.56
N PHE A 81 1.92 10.44 6.38
CA PHE A 81 3.24 10.01 5.93
C PHE A 81 4.03 11.21 5.38
N LYS A 82 5.25 11.42 5.89
CA LYS A 82 6.19 12.42 5.37
C LYS A 82 7.05 11.88 4.24
N LYS A 83 7.42 10.61 4.34
CA LYS A 83 8.27 9.93 3.35
C LYS A 83 7.81 8.49 3.23
N ILE A 84 7.66 8.03 2.00
CA ILE A 84 7.32 6.67 1.63
C ILE A 84 8.42 6.19 0.69
N GLU A 85 9.01 5.05 0.99
CA GLU A 85 10.05 4.44 0.18
C GLU A 85 9.79 2.94 0.06
N TRP A 86 9.94 2.41 -1.14
CA TRP A 86 9.72 1.01 -1.46
C TRP A 86 11.07 0.32 -1.69
N CYS A 87 11.19 -0.92 -1.24
CA CYS A 87 12.41 -1.69 -1.40
C CYS A 87 12.47 -2.32 -2.79
N LYS A 88 13.45 -1.90 -3.59
CA LYS A 88 13.84 -2.56 -4.83
C LYS A 88 14.89 -3.63 -4.50
N ALA A 89 14.48 -4.89 -4.49
CA ALA A 89 15.33 -6.00 -4.04
C ALA A 89 16.39 -6.45 -5.07
N GLN A 90 16.36 -5.95 -6.31
CA GLN A 90 17.45 -6.18 -7.28
C GLN A 90 18.76 -5.62 -6.73
N ALA A 91 19.89 -6.26 -7.01
CA ALA A 91 21.19 -5.76 -6.57
C ALA A 91 21.64 -4.56 -7.46
N PRO A 92 22.10 -3.43 -6.86
CA PRO A 92 22.15 -3.14 -5.43
C PRO A 92 20.75 -2.84 -4.85
N THR A 93 20.48 -3.32 -3.63
CA THR A 93 19.19 -3.06 -2.97
C THR A 93 19.04 -1.56 -2.69
N GLU A 94 17.95 -0.99 -3.18
CA GLU A 94 17.70 0.45 -3.13
C GLU A 94 16.30 0.75 -2.56
N TRP A 95 16.17 1.90 -1.93
CA TRP A 95 14.90 2.45 -1.47
C TRP A 95 14.45 3.52 -2.46
N VAL A 96 13.34 3.26 -3.14
CA VAL A 96 12.85 4.09 -4.25
C VAL A 96 11.49 4.70 -3.92
N PRO A 97 11.14 5.88 -4.46
CA PRO A 97 9.84 6.50 -4.17
C PRO A 97 8.67 5.82 -4.88
N GLN A 98 8.93 4.92 -5.83
CA GLN A 98 7.92 4.25 -6.65
C GLN A 98 7.63 2.85 -6.13
N PRO A 99 6.38 2.36 -6.24
CA PRO A 99 6.01 1.03 -5.79
C PRO A 99 6.90 -0.06 -6.39
N ALA A 100 7.42 -0.92 -5.53
CA ALA A 100 8.28 -2.03 -5.91
C ALA A 100 7.93 -3.29 -5.11
N ARG A 101 7.94 -4.43 -5.80
CA ARG A 101 7.77 -5.77 -5.23
C ARG A 101 8.83 -6.72 -5.76
N PHE A 102 9.05 -7.82 -5.03
CA PHE A 102 9.91 -8.91 -5.43
C PHE A 102 9.13 -10.23 -5.33
N GLY A 103 8.67 -10.71 -6.49
CA GLY A 103 7.67 -11.77 -6.55
C GLY A 103 6.36 -11.29 -5.90
N SER A 104 5.84 -12.04 -4.95
CA SER A 104 4.64 -11.69 -4.18
C SER A 104 4.91 -10.83 -2.96
N HIS A 105 6.16 -10.46 -2.67
CA HIS A 105 6.51 -9.72 -1.45
C HIS A 105 6.81 -8.27 -1.75
N MET A 106 6.46 -7.39 -0.82
CA MET A 106 6.86 -5.99 -0.82
C MET A 106 7.44 -5.60 0.52
N GLN A 107 8.31 -4.59 0.50
CA GLN A 107 8.74 -3.89 1.71
C GLN A 107 8.63 -2.40 1.46
N VAL A 108 8.02 -1.71 2.41
CA VAL A 108 7.87 -0.27 2.42
C VAL A 108 8.44 0.30 3.71
N ARG A 109 9.12 1.43 3.58
CA ARG A 109 9.61 2.23 4.68
C ARG A 109 8.83 3.53 4.69
N VAL A 110 8.18 3.79 5.81
CA VAL A 110 7.38 4.99 6.01
C VAL A 110 7.93 5.79 7.17
N HIS A 111 7.90 7.11 7.03
CA HIS A 111 8.30 8.08 8.05
C HIS A 111 7.13 9.04 8.32
N TRP A 112 6.93 9.42 9.58
CA TRP A 112 5.89 10.37 9.97
C TRP A 112 6.38 11.31 11.09
N SER A 113 5.69 12.44 11.27
CA SER A 113 6.00 13.47 12.28
C SER A 113 5.09 13.36 13.52
N ASP A 114 5.32 14.23 14.51
CA ASP A 114 4.63 14.22 15.83
C ASP A 114 3.42 15.15 15.99
N GLY A 115 3.12 16.01 15.03
CA GLY A 115 1.96 16.90 15.07
C GLY A 115 0.61 16.15 15.13
N ASP A 116 0.14 15.88 16.34
CA ASP A 116 -1.18 15.39 16.75
C ASP A 116 -1.51 13.95 16.34
N GLY A 117 -1.43 13.03 17.32
CA GLY A 117 -1.59 11.56 17.30
C GLY A 117 -2.80 10.92 16.60
N ILE A 118 -3.44 11.61 15.65
CA ILE A 118 -4.58 11.24 14.81
C ILE A 118 -4.10 10.68 13.44
N TYR A 119 -2.86 10.18 13.37
CA TYR A 119 -2.14 9.91 12.11
C TYR A 119 -2.67 8.73 11.29
N PHE A 120 -3.47 7.85 11.89
CA PHE A 120 -3.71 6.51 11.36
C PHE A 120 -5.14 5.99 11.60
N GLU A 121 -6.09 6.85 11.97
CA GLU A 121 -7.52 6.47 12.02
C GLU A 121 -8.12 6.23 10.62
#